data_AF-A0A4Q9KY19-F1
#
_entry.id   AF-A0A4Q9KY19-F1
#
_cell.length_a   1.000
_cell.length_b   1.000
_cell.length_c   1.000
_cell.angle_alpha   90.00
_cell.angle_beta   90.00
_cell.angle_gamma   90.00
#
_symmetry.space_group_name_H-M   'P 1'
#
loop_
_entity.id
_entity.type
_entity.pdbx_description
1 polymer ?
#
loop_
_entity_poly.entity_id
_entity_poly.type
_entity_poly.pdbx_seq_one_letter_code
_entity_poly.pdbx_strand_id
1 'polypeptide(L)'
;MDLVSLQSKIFKDPNNYLEEYTEQLEKYKAFVELPIVPLKTLSTLLSFLTTVSHFYPSQYSSLIINHLSVTTNKLLKKEIFTNILILKRKKLITEEDFFTSIFLHTSDFKSVLRMCVKEISDRKTVEIFIKYVNHGNEKQYFFALFCILYCYEIKKYEELEKIICDNLFDKKGENMCLLYFLNLIDFSFSDNIYEKENQNTEKENENVENTENNSKILIKIGEIKAEEICKLLYKDLRLNKMMRDIRVKKLRVISVLKKFYNLKLKI
;
A
#
# COMPACT_ATOMS: atom_id res chain seq x y z
N MET A 1 25.85 21.83 25.04
CA MET A 1 25.14 22.68 24.06
C MET A 1 23.77 22.08 23.85
N ASP A 2 22.70 22.87 23.77
CA ASP A 2 21.37 22.34 23.43
C ASP A 2 21.35 21.78 21.99
N LEU A 3 20.59 20.71 21.75
CA LEU A 3 20.49 20.03 20.46
C LEU A 3 19.97 20.94 19.35
N VAL A 4 19.06 21.87 19.67
CA VAL A 4 18.53 22.84 18.69
C VAL A 4 19.62 23.81 18.22
N SER A 5 20.45 24.27 19.17
CA SER A 5 21.59 25.12 18.86
C SER A 5 22.67 24.38 18.07
N LEU A 6 22.98 23.14 18.46
CA LEU A 6 23.94 22.29 17.76
C LEU A 6 23.48 22.00 16.33
N GLN A 7 22.20 21.64 16.14
CA GLN A 7 21.60 21.44 14.82
C GLN A 7 21.79 22.68 13.93
N SER A 8 21.50 23.87 14.45
CA SER A 8 21.63 25.12 13.71
C SER A 8 23.08 25.41 13.29
N LYS A 9 24.06 25.00 14.10
CA LYS A 9 25.48 25.13 13.78
C LYS A 9 25.94 24.11 12.73
N ILE A 10 25.49 22.86 12.83
CA ILE A 10 25.74 21.82 11.82
C ILE A 10 25.23 22.27 10.45
N PHE A 11 24.03 22.86 10.38
CA PHE A 11 23.51 23.39 9.11
C PHE A 11 24.37 24.48 8.48
N LYS A 12 25.15 25.23 9.29
CA LYS A 12 26.05 26.28 8.80
C LYS A 12 27.40 25.73 8.36
N ASP A 13 27.97 24.81 9.14
CA ASP A 13 29.28 24.25 8.88
C ASP A 13 29.39 22.80 9.40
N PRO A 14 28.97 21.80 8.61
CA PRO A 14 28.89 20.42 9.09
C PRO A 14 30.25 19.82 9.46
N ASN A 15 31.34 20.22 8.81
CA ASN A 15 32.64 19.58 8.99
C ASN A 15 33.20 19.76 10.40
N ASN A 16 32.81 20.84 11.08
CA ASN A 16 33.30 21.20 12.41
C ASN A 16 32.58 20.51 13.57
N TYR A 17 31.51 19.75 13.31
CA TYR A 17 30.65 19.19 14.36
C TYR A 17 30.48 17.66 14.27
N LEU A 18 31.43 16.97 13.63
CA LEU A 18 31.42 15.52 13.50
C LEU A 18 31.57 14.82 14.86
N GLU A 19 32.41 15.37 15.75
CA GLU A 19 32.64 14.81 17.08
C GLU A 19 31.39 14.89 17.95
N GLU A 20 30.73 16.05 17.99
CA GLU A 20 29.49 16.24 18.73
C GLU A 20 28.36 15.39 18.17
N TYR A 21 28.26 15.24 16.84
CA TYR A 21 27.31 14.32 16.23
C TYR A 21 27.57 12.87 16.67
N THR A 22 28.82 12.44 16.63
CA THR A 22 29.24 11.10 17.08
C THR A 22 28.89 10.87 18.54
N GLU A 23 29.12 11.86 19.41
CA GLU A 23 28.75 11.79 20.83
C GLU A 23 27.23 11.59 21.02
N GLN A 24 26.40 12.29 20.23
CA GLN A 24 24.95 12.09 20.28
C GLN A 24 24.51 10.72 19.73
N LEU A 25 25.21 10.19 18.74
CA LEU A 25 24.94 8.86 18.20
C LEU A 25 25.29 7.75 19.22
N GLU A 26 26.40 7.89 19.94
CA GLU A 26 26.77 6.97 21.03
C GLU A 26 25.81 7.05 22.22
N LYS A 27 25.31 8.25 22.55
CA LYS A 27 24.22 8.39 23.53
C LYS A 27 22.96 7.65 23.08
N TYR A 28 22.60 7.76 21.79
CA TYR A 28 21.45 7.05 21.26
C TYR A 28 21.65 5.52 21.30
N LYS A 29 22.84 5.02 20.93
CA LYS A 29 23.21 3.59 21.10
C LYS A 29 22.94 3.11 22.51
N ALA A 30 23.47 3.82 23.51
CA ALA A 30 23.25 3.48 24.91
C ALA A 30 21.76 3.50 25.29
N PHE A 31 20.97 4.44 24.77
CA PHE A 31 19.53 4.48 25.02
C PHE A 31 18.77 3.28 24.47
N VAL A 32 19.17 2.75 23.30
CA VAL A 32 18.50 1.58 22.68
C VAL A 32 18.66 0.32 23.54
N GLU A 33 19.74 0.23 24.32
CA GLU A 33 20.03 -0.92 25.20
C GLU A 33 19.32 -0.84 26.55
N LEU A 34 18.75 0.31 26.91
CA LEU A 34 18.09 0.48 28.20
C LEU A 34 16.68 -0.12 28.23
N PRO A 35 16.27 -0.78 29.32
CA PRO A 35 14.93 -1.37 29.45
C PRO A 35 13.82 -0.31 29.53
N ILE A 36 14.14 0.89 30.05
CA ILE A 36 13.21 2.00 30.19
C ILE A 36 13.92 3.26 29.70
N VAL A 37 13.35 3.91 28.69
CA VAL A 37 13.93 5.12 28.10
C VAL A 37 13.02 6.33 28.36
N PRO A 38 13.56 7.47 28.82
CA PRO A 38 12.80 8.72 28.89
C PRO A 38 12.36 9.16 27.49
N LEU A 39 11.07 8.97 27.17
CA LEU A 39 10.52 9.19 25.83
C LEU A 39 10.81 10.60 25.29
N LYS A 40 10.73 11.64 26.12
CA LYS A 40 10.97 13.02 25.69
C LYS A 40 12.43 13.25 25.27
N THR A 41 13.38 12.72 26.02
CA THR A 41 14.82 12.82 25.71
C THR A 41 15.14 12.06 24.44
N LEU A 42 14.64 10.82 24.33
CA LEU A 42 14.82 9.99 23.16
C LEU A 42 14.20 10.61 21.90
N SER A 43 13.00 11.17 22.01
CA SER A 43 12.30 11.87 20.93
C SER A 43 13.13 13.02 20.38
N THR A 44 13.65 13.86 21.28
CA THR A 44 14.51 14.99 20.92
C THR A 44 15.78 14.52 20.22
N LEU A 45 16.40 13.45 20.73
CA LEU A 45 17.61 12.86 20.17
C LEU A 45 17.37 12.22 18.78
N LEU A 46 16.28 11.47 18.62
CA LEU A 46 15.85 10.89 17.34
C LEU A 46 15.62 11.97 16.28
N SER A 47 14.90 13.04 16.66
CA SER A 47 14.63 14.18 15.79
C SER A 47 15.92 14.87 15.37
N PHE A 48 16.84 15.13 16.31
CA PHE A 48 18.16 15.69 16.02
C PHE A 48 18.94 14.82 15.03
N LEU A 49 19.15 13.53 15.37
CA LEU A 49 19.95 12.61 14.57
C LEU A 49 19.38 12.43 13.15
N THR A 50 18.05 12.30 13.03
CA THR A 50 17.38 12.19 11.74
C THR A 50 17.49 13.47 10.92
N THR A 51 17.51 14.63 11.57
CA THR A 51 17.56 15.92 10.87
C THR A 51 18.94 16.15 10.25
N VAL A 52 20.02 15.86 10.98
CA VAL A 52 21.38 16.13 10.52
C VAL A 52 22.08 14.94 9.84
N SER A 53 21.45 13.75 9.82
CA SER A 53 22.05 12.50 9.30
C SER A 53 22.63 12.58 7.89
N HIS A 54 22.03 13.37 6.99
CA HIS A 54 22.51 13.51 5.62
C HIS A 54 23.88 14.20 5.48
N PHE A 55 24.37 14.89 6.52
CA PHE A 55 25.69 15.51 6.51
C PHE A 55 26.82 14.54 6.86
N TYR A 56 26.51 13.40 7.49
CA TYR A 56 27.52 12.50 8.03
C TYR A 56 27.29 11.06 7.55
N PRO A 57 28.32 10.38 7.01
CA PRO A 57 28.24 8.96 6.74
C PRO A 57 28.13 8.22 8.08
N SER A 58 26.94 7.78 8.47
CA SER A 58 26.71 7.25 9.80
C SER A 58 25.95 5.93 9.81
N GLN A 59 26.23 5.13 10.83
CA GLN A 59 25.49 3.89 11.16
C GLN A 59 24.08 4.18 11.69
N TYR A 60 23.62 5.43 11.66
CA TYR A 60 22.34 5.81 12.23
C TYR A 60 21.17 5.07 11.56
N SER A 61 21.18 4.95 10.23
CA SER A 61 20.14 4.26 9.46
C SER A 61 19.97 2.79 9.87
N SER A 62 21.07 2.04 10.00
CA SER A 62 21.01 0.65 10.45
C SER A 62 20.59 0.54 11.91
N LEU A 63 21.06 1.47 12.74
CA LEU A 63 20.76 1.46 14.16
C LEU A 63 19.30 1.77 14.48
N ILE A 64 18.68 2.73 13.77
CA ILE A 64 17.26 3.03 13.96
C ILE A 64 16.35 1.88 13.49
N ILE A 65 16.72 1.17 12.43
CA ILE A 65 16.03 -0.05 11.99
C ILE A 65 16.15 -1.14 13.06
N ASN A 66 17.35 -1.34 13.62
CA ASN A 66 17.53 -2.30 14.73
C ASN A 66 16.69 -1.92 15.96
N HIS A 67 16.67 -0.63 16.33
CA HIS A 67 15.85 -0.15 17.45
C HIS A 67 14.36 -0.43 17.24
N LEU A 68 13.84 -0.28 16.00
CA LEU A 68 12.46 -0.63 15.67
C LEU A 68 12.15 -2.10 15.96
N SER A 69 13.10 -2.99 15.69
CA SER A 69 12.95 -4.45 15.85
C SER A 69 12.81 -4.89 17.32
N VAL A 70 13.53 -4.21 18.22
CA VAL A 70 13.55 -4.54 19.67
C VAL A 70 12.50 -3.76 20.47
N THR A 71 12.01 -2.64 19.96
CA THR A 71 11.04 -1.79 20.67
C THR A 71 9.69 -2.49 20.83
N THR A 72 9.16 -2.51 22.06
CA THR A 72 7.81 -3.03 22.34
C THR A 72 6.77 -1.92 22.49
N ASN A 73 7.20 -0.70 22.85
CA ASN A 73 6.33 0.46 23.05
C ASN A 73 5.72 0.97 21.73
N LYS A 74 4.39 0.98 21.62
CA LYS A 74 3.65 1.39 20.41
C LYS A 74 3.86 2.86 20.03
N LEU A 75 3.91 3.77 21.01
CA LEU A 75 4.11 5.20 20.75
C LEU A 75 5.51 5.45 20.19
N LEU A 76 6.52 4.83 20.81
CA LEU A 76 7.90 4.93 20.36
C LEU A 76 8.08 4.29 18.98
N LYS A 77 7.46 3.13 18.70
CA LYS A 77 7.48 2.53 17.36
C LYS A 77 6.99 3.50 16.28
N LYS A 78 5.87 4.19 16.53
CA LYS A 78 5.32 5.17 15.58
C LYS A 78 6.29 6.34 15.34
N GLU A 79 6.96 6.80 16.38
CA GLU A 79 7.97 7.83 16.29
C GLU A 79 9.20 7.36 15.50
N ILE A 80 9.72 6.17 15.80
CA ILE A 80 10.82 5.54 15.06
C ILE A 80 10.45 5.40 13.58
N PHE A 81 9.25 4.91 13.25
CA PHE A 81 8.76 4.82 11.88
C PHE A 81 8.72 6.17 11.15
N THR A 82 8.31 7.24 11.85
CA THR A 82 8.29 8.59 11.28
C THR A 82 9.70 9.04 10.91
N ASN A 83 10.69 8.75 11.75
CA ASN A 83 12.08 9.06 11.49
C ASN A 83 12.65 8.21 10.33
N ILE A 84 12.34 6.90 10.28
CA ILE A 84 12.72 6.03 9.16
C ILE A 84 12.15 6.57 7.83
N LEU A 85 10.90 7.05 7.82
CA LEU A 85 10.31 7.67 6.63
C LEU A 85 11.12 8.91 6.17
N ILE A 86 11.54 9.77 7.11
CA ILE A 86 12.36 10.93 6.80
C ILE A 86 13.71 10.50 6.20
N LEU A 87 14.34 9.47 6.77
CA LEU A 87 15.60 8.92 6.26
C LEU A 87 15.43 8.32 4.85
N LYS A 88 14.32 7.63 4.56
CA LYS A 88 13.99 7.17 3.20
C LYS A 88 13.93 8.34 2.23
N ARG A 89 13.22 9.42 2.58
CA ARG A 89 13.09 10.61 1.73
C ARG A 89 14.42 11.32 1.49
N LYS A 90 15.34 11.24 2.46
CA LYS A 90 16.73 11.69 2.33
C LYS A 90 17.63 10.71 1.58
N LYS A 91 17.11 9.58 1.10
CA LYS A 91 17.85 8.50 0.41
C LYS A 91 18.95 7.84 1.27
N LEU A 92 18.77 7.85 2.60
CA LEU A 92 19.69 7.23 3.56
C LEU A 92 19.30 5.80 3.95
N ILE A 93 18.14 5.34 3.49
CA ILE A 93 17.61 3.99 3.66
C ILE A 93 17.07 3.55 2.29
N THR A 94 17.30 2.29 1.92
CA THR A 94 16.82 1.74 0.65
C THR A 94 15.29 1.52 0.68
N GLU A 95 14.66 1.42 -0.49
CA GLU A 95 13.23 1.06 -0.54
C GLU A 95 12.97 -0.33 0.08
N GLU A 96 13.91 -1.26 -0.11
CA GLU A 96 13.82 -2.60 0.43
C GLU A 96 13.83 -2.62 1.95
N ASP A 97 14.77 -1.92 2.57
CA ASP A 97 14.86 -1.78 4.02
C ASP A 97 13.61 -1.11 4.60
N PHE A 98 13.10 -0.08 3.91
CA PHE A 98 11.91 0.65 4.34
C PHE A 98 10.67 -0.25 4.38
N PHE A 99 10.34 -0.90 3.27
CA PHE A 99 9.14 -1.76 3.20
C PHE A 99 9.30 -3.01 4.06
N THR A 100 10.48 -3.64 4.09
CA THR A 100 10.74 -4.79 4.96
C THR A 100 10.55 -4.44 6.43
N SER A 101 11.03 -3.27 6.86
CA SER A 101 10.80 -2.76 8.23
C SER A 101 9.31 -2.61 8.55
N ILE A 102 8.52 -2.11 7.60
CA ILE A 102 7.06 -1.99 7.75
C ILE A 102 6.43 -3.37 7.93
N PHE A 103 6.72 -4.32 7.04
CA PHE A 103 6.12 -5.66 7.08
C PHE A 103 6.50 -6.44 8.34
N LEU A 104 7.74 -6.33 8.81
CA LEU A 104 8.23 -7.11 9.95
C LEU A 104 7.81 -6.52 11.30
N HIS A 105 7.73 -5.19 11.42
CA HIS A 105 7.65 -4.54 12.74
C HIS A 105 6.37 -3.74 12.97
N THR A 106 5.52 -3.57 11.95
CA THR A 106 4.21 -2.92 12.11
C THR A 106 3.12 -3.93 12.44
N SER A 107 2.38 -3.66 13.52
CA SER A 107 1.17 -4.43 13.86
C SER A 107 -0.14 -3.73 13.44
N ASP A 108 -0.08 -2.42 13.20
CA ASP A 108 -1.18 -1.59 12.71
C ASP A 108 -0.85 -1.00 11.32
N PHE A 109 -1.02 -1.84 10.30
CA PHE A 109 -0.80 -1.47 8.90
C PHE A 109 -1.69 -0.32 8.43
N LYS A 110 -2.89 -0.16 9.01
CA LYS A 110 -3.83 0.91 8.64
C LYS A 110 -3.27 2.28 8.99
N SER A 111 -2.59 2.41 10.14
CA SER A 111 -1.99 3.67 10.57
C SER A 111 -0.86 4.16 9.66
N VAL A 112 -0.09 3.24 9.08
CA VAL A 112 1.06 3.56 8.21
C VAL A 112 0.71 3.59 6.73
N LEU A 113 -0.46 3.08 6.35
CA LEU A 113 -0.91 2.94 4.96
C LEU A 113 -0.69 4.21 4.13
N ARG A 114 -1.24 5.34 4.59
CA ARG A 114 -1.16 6.63 3.88
C ARG A 114 0.27 7.13 3.72
N MET A 115 1.16 6.77 4.63
CA MET A 115 2.57 7.12 4.55
C MET A 115 3.25 6.24 3.51
N CYS A 116 3.06 4.92 3.59
CA CYS A 116 3.70 3.93 2.72
C CYS A 116 3.33 4.11 1.26
N VAL A 117 2.03 4.31 1.00
CA VAL A 117 1.45 4.41 -0.34
C VAL A 117 2.08 5.54 -1.18
N LYS A 118 2.43 6.66 -0.55
CA LYS A 118 3.12 7.78 -1.21
C LYS A 118 4.57 7.49 -1.58
N GLU A 119 5.18 6.50 -0.94
CA GLU A 119 6.58 6.14 -1.12
C GLU A 119 6.79 4.98 -2.09
N ILE A 120 5.71 4.44 -2.68
CA ILE A 120 5.75 3.41 -3.72
C ILE A 120 6.20 4.07 -5.03
N SER A 121 7.49 3.91 -5.38
CA SER A 121 8.08 4.50 -6.57
C SER A 121 8.19 3.50 -7.73
N ASP A 122 8.75 2.32 -7.44
CA ASP A 122 9.46 1.51 -8.44
C ASP A 122 9.02 0.03 -8.48
N ARG A 123 9.43 -0.66 -9.55
CA ARG A 123 9.16 -2.09 -9.76
C ARG A 123 9.84 -2.99 -8.70
N LYS A 124 11.00 -2.60 -8.17
CA LYS A 124 11.67 -3.33 -7.08
C LYS A 124 10.81 -3.42 -5.82
N THR A 125 10.09 -2.36 -5.50
CA THR A 125 9.14 -2.34 -4.38
C THR A 125 8.01 -3.37 -4.58
N VAL A 126 7.60 -3.62 -5.83
CA VAL A 126 6.56 -4.60 -6.15
C VAL A 126 7.01 -6.03 -5.85
N GLU A 127 8.26 -6.38 -6.13
CA GLU A 127 8.80 -7.72 -5.82
C GLU A 127 8.71 -8.04 -4.32
N ILE A 128 8.92 -7.04 -3.46
CA ILE A 128 8.74 -7.17 -2.01
C ILE A 128 7.28 -7.49 -1.68
N PHE A 129 6.31 -6.80 -2.30
CA PHE A 129 4.90 -7.07 -2.06
C PHE A 129 4.51 -8.48 -2.52
N ILE A 130 5.00 -8.92 -3.67
CA ILE A 130 4.77 -10.28 -4.19
C ILE A 130 5.31 -11.32 -3.19
N LYS A 131 6.51 -11.11 -2.64
CA LYS A 131 7.09 -11.98 -1.61
C LYS A 131 6.18 -12.13 -0.39
N TYR A 132 5.60 -11.03 0.11
CA TYR A 132 4.70 -11.04 1.27
C TYR A 132 3.29 -11.54 0.97
N VAL A 133 2.80 -11.43 -0.27
CA VAL A 133 1.57 -12.13 -0.68
C VAL A 133 1.78 -13.64 -0.67
N ASN A 134 2.94 -14.13 -1.10
CA ASN A 134 3.18 -15.57 -1.20
C ASN A 134 3.57 -16.22 0.14
N HIS A 135 4.33 -15.51 0.99
CA HIS A 135 4.95 -16.09 2.19
C HIS A 135 4.67 -15.33 3.50
N GLY A 136 3.94 -14.21 3.43
CA GLY A 136 3.64 -13.41 4.61
C GLY A 136 2.62 -14.08 5.54
N ASN A 137 2.62 -13.66 6.81
CA ASN A 137 1.50 -13.97 7.70
C ASN A 137 0.21 -13.28 7.22
N GLU A 138 -0.94 -13.62 7.81
CA GLU A 138 -2.24 -13.12 7.36
C GLU A 138 -2.31 -11.58 7.26
N LYS A 139 -1.76 -10.85 8.24
CA LYS A 139 -1.78 -9.38 8.21
C LYS A 139 -0.85 -8.81 7.13
N GLN A 140 0.34 -9.40 6.98
CA GLN A 140 1.30 -9.02 5.94
C GLN A 140 0.74 -9.31 4.55
N TYR A 141 0.08 -10.45 4.37
CA TYR A 141 -0.62 -10.83 3.15
C TYR A 141 -1.64 -9.77 2.73
N PHE A 142 -2.57 -9.40 3.63
CA PHE A 142 -3.60 -8.42 3.30
C PHE A 142 -3.02 -7.03 2.99
N PHE A 143 -2.00 -6.62 3.73
CA PHE A 143 -1.33 -5.36 3.47
C PHE A 143 -0.56 -5.38 2.14
N ALA A 144 0.14 -6.47 1.83
CA ALA A 144 0.84 -6.64 0.57
C ALA A 144 -0.14 -6.67 -0.62
N LEU A 145 -1.26 -7.40 -0.49
CA LEU A 145 -2.30 -7.44 -1.51
C LEU A 145 -2.92 -6.07 -1.74
N PHE A 146 -3.15 -5.27 -0.67
CA PHE A 146 -3.55 -3.88 -0.81
C PHE A 146 -2.54 -3.07 -1.64
N CYS A 147 -1.25 -3.17 -1.29
CA CYS A 147 -0.19 -2.46 -1.98
C CYS A 147 -0.10 -2.87 -3.46
N ILE A 148 -0.30 -4.16 -3.79
CA ILE A 148 -0.37 -4.66 -5.17
C ILE A 148 -1.54 -4.03 -5.92
N LEU A 149 -2.75 -4.04 -5.34
CA LEU A 149 -3.93 -3.44 -5.97
C LEU A 149 -3.72 -1.96 -6.26
N TYR A 150 -3.15 -1.22 -5.29
CA TYR A 150 -2.80 0.19 -5.46
C TYR A 150 -1.72 0.41 -6.54
N CYS A 151 -0.66 -0.41 -6.55
CA CYS A 151 0.38 -0.35 -7.58
C CYS A 151 -0.22 -0.58 -8.97
N TYR A 152 -1.10 -1.56 -9.11
CA TYR A 152 -1.76 -1.87 -10.37
C TYR A 152 -2.64 -0.70 -10.84
N GLU A 153 -3.39 -0.08 -9.92
CA GLU A 153 -4.24 1.09 -10.22
C GLU A 153 -3.43 2.28 -10.76
N ILE A 154 -2.28 2.59 -10.14
CA ILE A 154 -1.47 3.76 -10.52
C ILE A 154 -0.51 3.47 -11.68
N LYS A 155 0.24 2.37 -11.59
CA LYS A 155 1.38 2.08 -12.47
C LYS A 155 1.05 1.10 -13.58
N LYS A 156 -0.06 0.35 -13.48
CA LYS A 156 -0.58 -0.55 -14.52
C LYS A 156 0.42 -1.64 -14.94
N TYR A 157 1.18 -2.20 -14.00
CA TYR A 157 2.10 -3.31 -14.28
C TYR A 157 1.33 -4.60 -14.56
N GLU A 158 1.44 -5.13 -15.78
CA GLU A 158 0.70 -6.32 -16.26
C GLU A 158 1.00 -7.59 -15.45
N GLU A 159 2.21 -7.71 -14.92
CA GLU A 159 2.61 -8.85 -14.07
C GLU A 159 1.77 -8.99 -12.80
N LEU A 160 1.18 -7.89 -12.32
CA LEU A 160 0.30 -7.90 -11.15
C LEU A 160 -1.09 -8.44 -11.47
N GLU A 161 -1.50 -8.41 -12.73
CA GLU A 161 -2.82 -8.85 -13.16
C GLU A 161 -3.04 -10.33 -12.83
N LYS A 162 -2.04 -11.16 -13.11
CA LYS A 162 -2.07 -12.59 -12.77
C LYS A 162 -2.26 -12.79 -11.27
N ILE A 163 -1.52 -12.05 -10.46
CA ILE A 163 -1.59 -12.15 -8.99
C ILE A 163 -2.98 -11.73 -8.48
N ILE A 164 -3.54 -10.64 -9.02
CA ILE A 164 -4.88 -10.17 -8.66
C ILE A 164 -5.94 -11.21 -9.04
N CYS A 165 -5.82 -11.81 -10.24
CA CYS A 165 -6.74 -12.84 -10.70
C CYS A 165 -6.64 -14.12 -9.87
N ASP A 166 -5.42 -14.58 -9.56
CA ASP A 166 -5.21 -15.75 -8.71
C ASP A 166 -5.83 -15.54 -7.32
N ASN A 167 -5.69 -14.34 -6.75
CA ASN A 167 -6.25 -13.96 -5.44
C ASN A 167 -7.77 -13.68 -5.48
N LEU A 168 -8.39 -13.56 -6.66
CA LEU A 168 -9.85 -13.46 -6.79
C LEU A 168 -10.54 -14.77 -6.39
N PHE A 169 -9.85 -15.90 -6.57
CA PHE A 169 -10.36 -17.24 -6.27
C PHE A 169 -9.77 -17.84 -4.98
N ASP A 170 -8.79 -17.18 -4.37
CA ASP A 170 -8.30 -17.55 -3.04
C ASP A 170 -9.29 -17.06 -1.97
N LYS A 171 -9.77 -17.98 -1.11
CA LYS A 171 -10.66 -17.67 0.02
C LYS A 171 -10.15 -16.53 0.90
N LYS A 172 -8.83 -16.34 1.01
CA LYS A 172 -8.24 -15.26 1.81
C LYS A 172 -8.40 -13.89 1.12
N GLY A 173 -8.01 -13.79 -0.15
CA GLY A 173 -7.96 -12.53 -0.91
C GLY A 173 -9.23 -12.16 -1.66
N GLU A 174 -10.17 -13.11 -1.83
CA GLU A 174 -11.33 -12.99 -2.71
C GLU A 174 -12.15 -11.73 -2.45
N ASN A 175 -12.54 -11.48 -1.20
CA ASN A 175 -13.38 -10.31 -0.89
C ASN A 175 -12.64 -8.99 -1.16
N MET A 176 -11.32 -8.96 -1.00
CA MET A 176 -10.51 -7.77 -1.26
C MET A 176 -10.40 -7.49 -2.76
N CYS A 177 -10.17 -8.52 -3.55
CA CYS A 177 -10.14 -8.42 -5.01
C CYS A 177 -11.53 -8.10 -5.58
N LEU A 178 -12.59 -8.72 -5.06
CA LEU A 178 -13.97 -8.39 -5.42
C LEU A 178 -14.32 -6.94 -5.09
N LEU A 179 -13.96 -6.46 -3.89
CA LEU A 179 -14.18 -5.06 -3.51
C LEU A 179 -13.38 -4.11 -4.38
N TYR A 180 -12.14 -4.47 -4.75
CA TYR A 180 -11.38 -3.74 -5.74
C TYR A 180 -12.18 -3.64 -7.05
N PHE A 181 -12.53 -4.77 -7.68
CA PHE A 181 -13.33 -4.76 -8.92
C PHE A 181 -14.65 -3.99 -8.81
N LEU A 182 -15.31 -4.02 -7.65
CA LEU A 182 -16.56 -3.28 -7.43
C LEU A 182 -16.35 -1.78 -7.22
N ASN A 183 -15.31 -1.35 -6.50
CA ASN A 183 -15.01 0.07 -6.27
C ASN A 183 -14.55 0.77 -7.55
N LEU A 184 -14.09 0.01 -8.55
CA LEU A 184 -13.78 0.51 -9.88
C LEU A 184 -15.04 0.83 -10.71
N ILE A 185 -16.22 0.47 -10.21
CA ILE A 185 -17.49 0.75 -10.85
C ILE A 185 -18.03 2.06 -10.28
N ASP A 186 -18.24 3.04 -11.15
CA ASP A 186 -19.06 4.20 -10.80
C ASP A 186 -20.54 3.78 -10.83
N PHE A 187 -21.11 3.52 -9.66
CA PHE A 187 -22.53 3.13 -9.52
C PHE A 187 -23.50 4.29 -9.75
N SER A 188 -23.02 5.53 -9.94
CA SER A 188 -23.89 6.65 -10.33
C SER A 188 -24.63 6.43 -11.67
N PHE A 189 -24.19 5.45 -12.46
CA PHE A 189 -24.87 5.01 -13.67
C PHE A 189 -25.87 3.86 -13.48
N SER A 190 -25.78 3.05 -12.40
CA SER A 190 -26.73 1.93 -12.24
C SER A 190 -28.14 2.43 -11.96
N ASP A 191 -28.27 3.55 -11.25
CA ASP A 191 -29.58 4.16 -10.97
C ASP A 191 -30.17 4.77 -12.25
N ASN A 192 -29.34 5.38 -13.10
CA ASN A 192 -29.76 5.89 -14.42
C ASN A 192 -30.14 4.80 -15.44
N ILE A 193 -29.66 3.56 -15.30
CA ILE A 193 -30.02 2.45 -16.19
C ILE A 193 -31.36 1.84 -15.81
N TYR A 194 -31.68 1.73 -14.52
CA TYR A 194 -33.02 1.32 -14.07
C TYR A 194 -34.09 2.36 -14.39
N GLU A 195 -33.72 3.65 -14.47
CA GLU A 195 -34.62 4.70 -14.92
C GLU A 195 -34.78 4.74 -16.45
N LYS A 196 -33.70 4.51 -17.22
CA LYS A 196 -33.77 4.50 -18.70
C LYS A 196 -34.50 3.29 -19.28
N GLU A 197 -34.45 2.11 -18.65
CA GLU A 197 -35.26 0.96 -19.08
C GLU A 197 -36.78 1.17 -18.82
N ASN A 198 -37.14 2.08 -17.92
CA ASN A 198 -38.52 2.50 -17.67
C ASN A 198 -38.96 3.74 -18.48
N GLN A 199 -38.07 4.33 -19.28
CA GLN A 199 -38.34 5.47 -20.14
C GLN A 199 -37.91 5.18 -21.58
N ASN A 200 -38.49 4.13 -22.16
CA ASN A 200 -38.57 4.02 -23.62
C ASN A 200 -39.62 5.01 -24.15
N THR A 201 -39.24 6.28 -24.26
CA THR A 201 -39.75 7.19 -25.28
C THR A 201 -38.79 8.38 -25.38
N GLU A 202 -38.21 8.54 -26.58
CA GLU A 202 -37.74 9.82 -27.12
C GLU A 202 -36.50 10.47 -26.48
N LYS A 203 -35.30 10.21 -27.02
CA LYS A 203 -34.62 11.10 -27.99
C LYS A 203 -33.15 10.75 -28.16
N GLU A 204 -32.76 10.80 -29.42
CA GLU A 204 -31.39 10.84 -29.90
C GLU A 204 -30.67 12.11 -29.42
N ASN A 205 -29.34 12.02 -29.39
CA ASN A 205 -28.34 13.07 -29.12
C ASN A 205 -27.96 13.28 -27.66
N GLU A 206 -26.98 12.49 -27.20
CA GLU A 206 -25.91 12.94 -26.29
C GLU A 206 -24.78 11.90 -26.29
N ASN A 207 -24.22 11.66 -27.47
CA ASN A 207 -22.93 10.99 -27.61
C ASN A 207 -21.87 12.08 -27.75
N VAL A 208 -20.91 12.13 -26.82
CA VAL A 208 -19.45 12.18 -27.08
C VAL A 208 -18.65 12.47 -25.79
N GLU A 209 -19.18 13.13 -24.76
CA GLU A 209 -18.36 13.49 -23.57
C GLU A 209 -18.35 12.47 -22.41
N ASN A 210 -19.31 11.54 -22.35
CA ASN A 210 -19.47 10.62 -21.20
C ASN A 210 -18.64 9.31 -21.26
N THR A 211 -17.70 9.19 -22.20
CA THR A 211 -16.89 7.96 -22.38
C THR A 211 -15.52 8.00 -21.69
N GLU A 212 -15.03 9.19 -21.28
CA GLU A 212 -13.67 9.32 -20.77
C GLU A 212 -13.45 8.75 -19.35
N ASN A 213 -14.47 8.75 -18.48
CA ASN A 213 -14.30 8.22 -17.11
C ASN A 213 -14.46 6.69 -17.00
N ASN A 214 -15.16 6.05 -17.94
CA ASN A 214 -15.29 4.59 -18.01
C ASN A 214 -14.05 3.91 -18.65
N SER A 215 -13.08 4.69 -19.16
CA SER A 215 -12.03 4.24 -20.06
C SER A 215 -10.82 3.56 -19.40
N LYS A 216 -10.60 3.70 -18.08
CA LYS A 216 -9.25 3.40 -17.53
C LYS A 216 -9.00 1.95 -17.12
N ILE A 217 -10.04 1.15 -16.89
CA ILE A 217 -9.92 -0.21 -16.32
C ILE A 217 -10.45 -1.29 -17.26
N LEU A 218 -11.51 -0.98 -17.99
CA LEU A 218 -12.21 -1.94 -18.83
C LEU A 218 -11.48 -2.25 -20.16
N ILE A 219 -10.37 -1.56 -20.44
CA ILE A 219 -9.49 -1.84 -21.59
C ILE A 219 -8.49 -2.99 -21.30
N LYS A 220 -8.30 -3.44 -20.04
CA LYS A 220 -7.05 -4.14 -19.65
C LYS A 220 -7.13 -5.57 -19.13
N ILE A 221 -8.29 -6.08 -18.72
CA ILE A 221 -8.42 -7.52 -18.38
C ILE A 221 -8.35 -8.36 -19.67
N GLY A 222 -8.65 -7.76 -20.82
CA GLY A 222 -8.76 -8.48 -22.07
C GLY A 222 -10.02 -9.35 -22.08
N GLU A 223 -10.70 -9.40 -23.22
CA GLU A 223 -11.97 -10.11 -23.37
C GLU A 223 -11.86 -11.60 -22.96
N ILE A 224 -10.75 -12.25 -23.33
CA ILE A 224 -10.49 -13.67 -23.03
C ILE A 224 -10.45 -13.91 -21.51
N LYS A 225 -9.70 -13.12 -20.75
CA LYS A 225 -9.62 -13.32 -19.30
C LYS A 225 -10.91 -12.87 -18.61
N ALA A 226 -11.61 -11.87 -19.14
CA ALA A 226 -12.92 -11.48 -18.62
C ALA A 226 -13.93 -12.64 -18.74
N GLU A 227 -13.88 -13.37 -19.86
CA GLU A 227 -14.67 -14.58 -20.06
C GLU A 227 -14.27 -15.70 -19.08
N GLU A 228 -12.97 -15.95 -18.91
CA GLU A 228 -12.45 -16.93 -17.95
C GLU A 228 -12.83 -16.60 -16.51
N ILE A 229 -12.67 -15.35 -16.09
CA ILE A 229 -13.07 -14.86 -14.76
C ILE A 229 -14.56 -15.09 -14.56
N CYS A 230 -15.40 -14.71 -15.53
CA CYS A 230 -16.83 -14.95 -15.44
C CYS A 230 -17.17 -16.45 -15.33
N LYS A 231 -16.55 -17.31 -16.15
CA LYS A 231 -16.75 -18.77 -16.09
C LYS A 231 -16.37 -19.34 -14.73
N LEU A 232 -15.23 -18.92 -14.19
CA LEU A 232 -14.74 -19.35 -12.89
C LEU A 232 -15.64 -18.85 -11.75
N LEU A 233 -16.08 -17.59 -11.78
CA LEU A 233 -17.02 -17.05 -10.81
C LEU A 233 -18.38 -17.76 -10.87
N TYR A 234 -18.89 -18.08 -12.06
CA TYR A 234 -20.12 -18.89 -12.22
C TYR A 234 -19.96 -20.31 -11.67
N LYS A 235 -18.84 -20.96 -11.96
CA LYS A 235 -18.51 -22.30 -11.44
C LYS A 235 -18.46 -22.26 -9.91
N ASP A 236 -17.81 -21.27 -9.33
CA ASP A 236 -17.71 -21.09 -7.89
C ASP A 236 -19.07 -20.82 -7.23
N LEU A 237 -19.92 -19.98 -7.84
CA LEU A 237 -21.31 -19.73 -7.42
C LEU A 237 -22.20 -20.99 -7.40
N ARG A 238 -21.91 -21.96 -8.27
CA ARG A 238 -22.62 -23.24 -8.37
C ARG A 238 -22.10 -24.27 -7.37
N LEU A 239 -20.78 -24.37 -7.19
CA LEU A 239 -20.15 -25.44 -6.42
C LEU A 239 -20.03 -25.13 -4.93
N ASN A 240 -19.87 -23.85 -4.56
CA ASN A 240 -19.55 -23.47 -3.19
C ASN A 240 -20.74 -22.80 -2.49
N LYS A 241 -21.07 -23.29 -1.29
CA LYS A 241 -22.01 -22.62 -0.38
C LYS A 241 -21.30 -21.41 0.21
N MET A 242 -21.79 -20.21 -0.13
CA MET A 242 -21.19 -18.94 0.26
C MET A 242 -22.20 -18.00 0.91
N MET A 243 -21.70 -17.04 1.69
CA MET A 243 -22.55 -16.01 2.29
C MET A 243 -23.23 -15.16 1.21
N ARG A 244 -24.46 -14.71 1.50
CA ARG A 244 -25.30 -13.93 0.57
C ARG A 244 -24.56 -12.71 0.00
N ASP A 245 -23.82 -11.99 0.84
CA ASP A 245 -23.14 -10.76 0.42
C ASP A 245 -22.03 -11.03 -0.61
N ILE A 246 -21.22 -12.07 -0.39
CA ILE A 246 -20.16 -12.48 -1.34
C ILE A 246 -20.81 -12.95 -2.66
N ARG A 247 -21.90 -13.71 -2.57
CA ARG A 247 -22.67 -14.16 -3.74
C ARG A 247 -23.15 -12.97 -4.59
N VAL A 248 -23.72 -11.94 -3.95
CA VAL A 248 -24.19 -10.72 -4.63
C VAL A 248 -23.03 -9.97 -5.27
N LYS A 249 -21.90 -9.82 -4.57
CA LYS A 249 -20.69 -9.18 -5.11
C LYS A 249 -20.17 -9.88 -6.37
N LYS A 250 -20.07 -11.22 -6.34
CA LYS A 250 -19.66 -12.02 -7.52
C LYS A 250 -20.60 -11.85 -8.69
N LEU A 251 -21.92 -11.92 -8.45
CA LEU A 251 -22.93 -11.70 -9.50
C LEU A 251 -22.83 -10.29 -10.10
N ARG A 252 -22.54 -9.27 -9.29
CA ARG A 252 -22.31 -7.90 -9.77
C ARG A 252 -21.08 -7.82 -10.67
N VAL A 253 -19.95 -8.39 -10.25
CA VAL A 253 -18.72 -8.43 -11.07
C VAL A 253 -18.97 -9.15 -12.39
N ILE A 254 -19.65 -10.30 -12.37
CA ILE A 254 -20.04 -11.04 -13.59
C ILE A 254 -20.89 -10.17 -14.51
N SER A 255 -21.95 -9.55 -13.97
CA SER A 255 -22.87 -8.71 -14.76
C SER A 255 -22.13 -7.60 -15.49
N VAL A 256 -21.20 -6.95 -14.80
CA VAL A 256 -20.37 -5.86 -15.33
C VAL A 256 -19.45 -6.35 -16.44
N LEU A 257 -18.71 -7.42 -16.21
CA LEU A 257 -17.80 -8.00 -17.21
C LEU A 257 -18.56 -8.46 -18.47
N LYS A 258 -19.73 -9.08 -18.29
CA LYS A 258 -20.59 -9.50 -19.42
C LYS A 258 -21.07 -8.31 -20.24
N LYS A 259 -21.54 -7.26 -19.59
CA LYS A 259 -22.06 -6.07 -20.26
C LYS A 259 -20.95 -5.32 -21.01
N PHE A 260 -19.78 -5.18 -20.40
CA PHE A 260 -18.71 -4.40 -21.00
C PHE A 260 -18.06 -5.10 -22.21
N TYR A 261 -17.70 -6.37 -22.04
CA TYR A 261 -17.03 -7.12 -23.10
C TYR A 261 -18.03 -7.83 -24.05
N ASN A 262 -19.33 -7.53 -23.95
CA ASN A 262 -20.39 -8.21 -24.71
C ASN A 262 -20.27 -9.75 -24.68
N LEU A 263 -19.87 -10.31 -23.54
CA LEU A 263 -19.55 -11.73 -23.42
C LEU A 263 -20.82 -12.57 -23.57
N LYS A 264 -20.89 -13.33 -24.66
CA LYS A 264 -21.93 -14.35 -24.89
C LYS A 264 -21.58 -15.64 -24.15
N LEU A 265 -21.56 -15.58 -22.82
CA LEU A 265 -21.33 -16.76 -21.98
C LEU A 265 -22.50 -17.75 -22.14
N LYS A 266 -22.24 -18.90 -22.74
CA LYS A 266 -23.09 -20.09 -22.63
C LYS A 266 -22.88 -20.67 -21.22
N ILE A 267 -23.87 -20.50 -20.35
CA ILE A 267 -23.90 -20.92 -18.95
C ILE A 267 -24.37 -22.37 -18.81
#